data_AF-A0A643C885-F1
#
_entry.id   AF-A0A643C885-F1
#
_cell.length_a   1.000
_cell.length_b   1.000
_cell.length_c   1.000
_cell.angle_alpha   90.00
_cell.angle_beta   90.00
_cell.angle_gamma   90.00
#
_symmetry.space_group_name_H-M   'P 1'
#
loop_
_entity.id
_entity.type
_entity.pdbx_description
1 polymer ?
#
loop_
_entity_poly.entity_id
_entity_poly.type
_entity_poly.pdbx_seq_one_letter_code
_entity_poly.pdbx_strand_id
1 'polypeptide(L)'
;MAGTLLAPLSGTPLERLVQVAMERGYTAQGEMFSVTDMGRLAQEALGCQAEVLYGGLGGPNRDHVLQHLVAGHPLLIPASYDEDFNHEPCQRKGHKAHWAVSAGVLLGVQGMPSLGYDEDPELPGLFHPAPSTPRQPPSLPAEGSPGAVYLLAKQGKSWHYQLWDYDQVRASNLQLTDFSPSRAADGREYVVPVGGLRAGLCGQALLLRPRDSGH
;
A
#
# COMPACT_ATOMS: atom_id res chain seq x y z
N MET A 1 -4.23 1.69 -10.49
CA MET A 1 -4.24 2.54 -9.28
C MET A 1 -2.83 3.00 -8.91
N ALA A 2 -1.91 2.13 -8.50
CA ALA A 2 -0.53 2.57 -8.19
C ALA A 2 0.27 3.00 -9.44
N GLY A 3 0.01 2.38 -10.59
CA GLY A 3 0.72 2.68 -11.85
C GLY A 3 0.74 4.17 -12.22
N THR A 4 -0.33 4.93 -12.02
CA THR A 4 -0.37 6.36 -12.38
C THR A 4 0.58 7.23 -11.54
N LEU A 5 0.93 6.78 -10.33
CA LEU A 5 1.86 7.46 -9.44
C LEU A 5 3.34 7.14 -9.78
N LEU A 6 3.57 6.17 -10.66
CA LEU A 6 4.90 5.72 -11.05
C LEU A 6 5.41 6.37 -12.35
N ALA A 7 4.69 7.38 -12.86
CA ALA A 7 4.95 8.04 -14.15
C ALA A 7 5.31 7.05 -15.30
N PRO A 8 4.50 6.01 -15.53
CA PRO A 8 4.85 4.96 -16.47
C PRO A 8 4.84 5.56 -17.88
N LEU A 9 5.87 5.20 -18.66
CA LEU A 9 6.11 5.66 -20.03
C LEU A 9 4.92 5.40 -20.99
N SER A 10 3.91 4.62 -20.55
CA SER A 10 2.61 4.41 -21.21
C SER A 10 1.68 3.71 -20.21
N GLY A 11 0.37 3.97 -20.28
CA GLY A 11 -0.60 3.34 -19.40
C GLY A 11 -0.76 1.85 -19.71
N THR A 12 -0.15 0.97 -18.91
CA THR A 12 -0.37 -0.47 -19.02
C THR A 12 -1.83 -0.81 -18.69
N PRO A 13 -2.61 -1.37 -19.63
CA PRO A 13 -4.00 -1.73 -19.37
C PRO A 13 -4.08 -2.88 -18.37
N LEU A 14 -5.18 -2.95 -17.61
CA LEU A 14 -5.37 -3.95 -16.55
C LEU A 14 -5.32 -5.38 -17.11
N GLU A 15 -5.89 -5.58 -18.30
CA GLU A 15 -5.93 -6.86 -19.00
C GLU A 15 -4.51 -7.37 -19.27
N ARG A 16 -3.58 -6.47 -19.59
CA ARG A 16 -2.18 -6.83 -19.79
C ARG A 16 -1.50 -7.23 -18.48
N LEU A 17 -1.81 -6.55 -17.36
CA LEU A 17 -1.29 -6.92 -16.04
C LEU A 17 -1.75 -8.33 -15.65
N VAL A 18 -3.05 -8.62 -15.81
CA VAL A 18 -3.61 -9.94 -15.51
C VAL A 18 -3.01 -11.01 -16.40
N GLN A 19 -2.89 -10.74 -17.71
CA GLN A 19 -2.27 -11.67 -18.66
C GLN A 19 -0.83 -12.02 -18.26
N VAL A 20 0.01 -11.03 -17.96
CA VAL A 20 1.40 -11.28 -17.52
C VAL A 20 1.42 -12.09 -16.22
N ALA A 21 0.56 -11.77 -15.26
CA ALA A 21 0.47 -12.50 -14.00
C ALA A 21 0.08 -13.98 -14.21
N MET A 22 -0.82 -14.27 -15.15
CA MET A 22 -1.21 -15.64 -15.52
C MET A 22 -0.09 -16.38 -16.26
N GLU A 23 0.56 -15.74 -17.23
CA GLU A 23 1.69 -16.30 -17.99
C GLU A 23 2.87 -16.68 -17.08
N ARG A 24 3.08 -15.92 -15.99
CA ARG A 24 4.11 -16.19 -14.98
C ARG A 24 3.66 -17.15 -13.88
N GLY A 25 2.39 -17.55 -13.85
CA GLY A 25 1.83 -18.40 -12.81
C GLY A 25 1.73 -17.72 -11.44
N TYR A 26 1.69 -16.38 -11.39
CA TYR A 26 1.49 -15.62 -10.16
C TYR A 26 0.02 -15.63 -9.71
N THR A 27 -0.90 -15.84 -10.67
CA THR A 27 -2.33 -15.95 -10.43
C THR A 27 -2.98 -16.90 -11.43
N ALA A 28 -4.11 -17.49 -11.04
CA ALA A 28 -4.97 -18.26 -11.94
C ALA A 28 -6.09 -17.40 -12.56
N GLN A 29 -6.55 -16.37 -11.84
CA GLN A 29 -7.78 -15.63 -12.17
C GLN A 29 -7.70 -14.11 -11.92
N GLY A 30 -6.58 -13.63 -11.37
CA GLY A 30 -6.35 -12.22 -11.03
C GLY A 30 -6.08 -11.98 -9.54
N GLU A 31 -6.49 -12.88 -8.63
CA GLU A 31 -6.12 -12.77 -7.22
C GLU A 31 -4.63 -13.02 -6.99
N MET A 32 -4.04 -12.21 -6.11
CA MET A 32 -2.62 -12.28 -5.78
C MET A 32 -2.45 -12.52 -4.28
N PHE A 33 -1.85 -13.65 -3.91
CA PHE A 33 -1.65 -14.06 -2.50
C PHE A 33 -0.17 -14.00 -2.07
N SER A 34 0.66 -13.28 -2.82
CA SER A 34 2.11 -13.17 -2.62
C SER A 34 2.57 -11.74 -2.87
N VAL A 35 3.14 -11.09 -1.85
CA VAL A 35 3.75 -9.76 -2.02
C VAL A 35 4.97 -9.78 -2.92
N THR A 36 5.73 -10.88 -2.86
CA THR A 36 6.90 -11.07 -3.72
C THR A 36 6.50 -11.15 -5.19
N ASP A 37 5.47 -11.93 -5.53
CA ASP A 37 5.02 -12.05 -6.93
C ASP A 37 4.33 -10.78 -7.42
N MET A 38 3.62 -10.05 -6.54
CA MET A 38 3.12 -8.71 -6.87
C MET A 38 4.26 -7.74 -7.20
N GLY A 39 5.37 -7.80 -6.46
CA GLY A 39 6.58 -7.01 -6.74
C GLY A 39 7.17 -7.32 -8.10
N ARG A 40 7.34 -8.62 -8.42
CA ARG A 40 7.82 -9.07 -9.75
C ARG A 40 6.90 -8.61 -10.87
N LEU A 41 5.59 -8.76 -10.71
CA LEU A 41 4.61 -8.28 -11.68
C LEU A 41 4.74 -6.77 -11.91
N ALA A 42 4.88 -5.97 -10.83
CA ALA A 42 5.05 -4.53 -10.94
C ALA A 42 6.33 -4.17 -11.69
N GLN A 43 7.46 -4.82 -11.39
CA GLN A 43 8.72 -4.61 -12.10
C GLN A 43 8.61 -4.95 -13.59
N GLU A 44 8.03 -6.09 -13.92
CA GLU A 44 7.93 -6.59 -15.30
C GLU A 44 6.94 -5.78 -16.14
N ALA A 45 5.78 -5.43 -15.59
CA ALA A 45 4.69 -4.87 -16.37
C ALA A 45 4.56 -3.34 -16.26
N LEU A 46 5.15 -2.73 -15.22
CA LEU A 46 5.16 -1.27 -15.03
C LEU A 46 6.57 -0.68 -15.15
N GLY A 47 7.62 -1.50 -15.20
CA GLY A 47 9.00 -1.04 -15.32
C GLY A 47 9.51 -0.26 -14.11
N CYS A 48 8.87 -0.43 -12.94
CA CYS A 48 9.21 0.28 -11.70
C CYS A 48 10.21 -0.51 -10.84
N GLN A 49 10.74 0.13 -9.80
CA GLN A 49 11.44 -0.57 -8.73
C GLN A 49 10.42 -1.05 -7.69
N ALA A 50 10.66 -2.23 -7.11
CA ALA A 50 9.79 -2.83 -6.11
C ALA A 50 10.65 -3.39 -4.97
N GLU A 51 10.28 -3.05 -3.74
CA GLU A 51 10.95 -3.48 -2.51
C GLU A 51 9.92 -4.11 -1.57
N VAL A 52 10.16 -5.36 -1.18
CA VAL A 52 9.29 -6.09 -0.25
C VAL A 52 9.76 -5.84 1.17
N LEU A 53 8.84 -5.39 2.02
CA LEU A 53 9.04 -5.30 3.47
C LEU A 53 8.57 -6.58 4.14
N TYR A 54 9.28 -6.99 5.18
CA TYR A 54 8.94 -8.13 6.03
C TYR A 54 8.89 -7.70 7.49
N GLY A 55 8.07 -8.36 8.31
CA GLY A 55 7.94 -8.08 9.74
C GLY A 55 6.89 -7.01 10.09
N GLY A 56 6.03 -6.63 9.15
CA GLY A 56 4.94 -5.67 9.32
C GLY A 56 5.34 -4.22 9.08
N LEU A 57 4.43 -3.31 9.41
CA LEU A 57 4.57 -1.87 9.14
C LEU A 57 5.06 -1.05 10.35
N GLY A 58 5.37 -1.70 11.48
CA GLY A 58 5.86 -1.05 12.70
C GLY A 58 7.38 -1.12 12.85
N GLY A 59 7.90 -0.64 13.99
CA GLY A 59 9.32 -0.72 14.33
C GLY A 59 10.23 -0.17 13.22
N PRO A 60 11.28 -0.90 12.79
CA PRO A 60 12.25 -0.37 11.83
C PRO A 60 11.65 -0.06 10.45
N ASN A 61 10.54 -0.70 10.08
CA ASN A 61 9.88 -0.46 8.79
C ASN A 61 9.04 0.82 8.81
N ARG A 62 8.60 1.29 9.98
CA ARG A 62 7.67 2.42 10.09
C ARG A 62 8.25 3.67 9.44
N ASP A 63 9.42 4.09 9.88
CA ASP A 63 10.02 5.34 9.39
C ASP A 63 10.34 5.26 7.89
N HIS A 64 10.78 4.09 7.42
CA HIS A 64 11.01 3.83 6.00
C HIS A 64 9.74 3.96 5.16
N VAL A 65 8.62 3.39 5.65
CA VAL A 65 7.29 3.53 5.01
C VAL A 65 6.85 4.99 4.96
N LEU A 66 6.97 5.72 6.08
CA LEU A 66 6.52 7.11 6.15
C LEU A 66 7.38 8.00 5.25
N GLN A 67 8.70 7.83 5.24
CA GLN A 67 9.60 8.55 4.34
C GLN A 67 9.29 8.23 2.87
N HIS A 68 8.99 6.97 2.55
CA HIS A 68 8.61 6.57 1.20
C HIS A 68 7.32 7.28 0.73
N LEU A 69 6.31 7.35 1.58
CA LEU A 69 5.05 8.03 1.28
C LEU A 69 5.20 9.56 1.22
N VAL A 70 6.01 10.15 2.11
CA VAL A 70 6.34 11.59 2.08
C VAL A 70 7.07 11.96 0.78
N ALA A 71 7.90 11.06 0.25
CA ALA A 71 8.53 11.24 -1.06
C ALA A 71 7.54 11.16 -2.24
N GLY A 72 6.27 10.78 -1.99
CA GLY A 72 5.22 10.67 -3.00
C GLY A 72 5.19 9.32 -3.71
N HIS A 73 5.87 8.30 -3.16
CA HIS A 73 5.92 6.98 -3.75
C HIS A 73 4.81 6.06 -3.23
N PRO A 74 4.20 5.21 -4.09
CA PRO A 74 3.09 4.37 -3.69
C PRO A 74 3.51 3.14 -2.87
N LEU A 75 2.73 2.87 -1.83
CA LEU A 75 2.82 1.67 -1.01
C LEU A 75 1.64 0.73 -1.33
N LEU A 76 1.92 -0.53 -1.64
CA LEU A 76 0.91 -1.58 -1.72
C LEU A 76 0.87 -2.38 -0.42
N ILE A 77 -0.34 -2.55 0.12
CA ILE A 77 -0.56 -3.19 1.41
C ILE A 77 -1.58 -4.31 1.22
N PRO A 78 -1.23 -5.57 1.52
CA PRO A 78 -2.23 -6.57 1.79
C PRO A 78 -2.82 -6.29 3.17
N ALA A 79 -4.12 -6.02 3.22
CA ALA A 79 -4.87 -5.81 4.44
C ALA A 79 -6.22 -6.49 4.29
N SER A 80 -6.79 -7.05 5.37
CA SER A 80 -8.23 -7.29 5.35
C SER A 80 -8.89 -5.95 5.58
N TYR A 81 -9.75 -5.57 4.65
CA TYR A 81 -10.69 -4.48 4.82
C TYR A 81 -12.08 -5.05 4.65
N ASP A 82 -13.01 -4.60 5.49
CA ASP A 82 -14.36 -5.11 5.44
C ASP A 82 -15.11 -4.47 4.26
N GLU A 83 -15.98 -5.27 3.63
CA GLU A 83 -17.08 -4.74 2.83
C GLU A 83 -18.24 -4.29 3.73
N ASP A 84 -18.09 -4.34 5.06
CA ASP A 84 -18.99 -3.63 5.97
C ASP A 84 -18.94 -2.12 5.76
N PHE A 85 -20.04 -1.46 6.12
CA PHE A 85 -20.47 -0.09 5.74
C PHE A 85 -19.43 1.05 5.79
N ASN A 86 -18.27 0.89 6.44
CA ASN A 86 -17.24 1.93 6.59
C ASN A 86 -16.00 1.78 5.68
N HIS A 87 -15.77 0.63 5.03
CA HIS A 87 -14.60 0.35 4.17
C HIS A 87 -13.22 0.51 4.84
N GLU A 88 -13.14 0.34 6.16
CA GLU A 88 -11.90 0.46 6.94
C GLU A 88 -11.14 -0.88 7.08
N PRO A 89 -9.84 -0.86 7.46
CA PRO A 89 -9.09 -2.07 7.80
C PRO A 89 -9.78 -2.84 8.92
N CYS A 90 -9.98 -4.14 8.73
CA CYS A 90 -10.61 -5.04 9.69
C CYS A 90 -9.70 -6.21 10.05
N GLN A 91 -10.03 -6.95 11.10
CA GLN A 91 -9.26 -8.10 11.58
C GLN A 91 -10.03 -9.41 11.38
N ARG A 92 -10.05 -9.92 10.14
CA ARG A 92 -10.80 -11.13 9.74
C ARG A 92 -9.89 -12.33 9.40
N LYS A 93 -8.71 -12.41 10.02
CA LYS A 93 -7.63 -13.39 9.80
C LYS A 93 -7.12 -13.54 8.37
N GLY A 94 -7.48 -12.61 7.48
CA GLY A 94 -7.19 -12.69 6.05
C GLY A 94 -8.30 -13.32 5.18
N HIS A 95 -9.43 -13.76 5.75
CA HIS A 95 -10.54 -14.32 4.96
C HIS A 95 -11.14 -13.32 3.96
N LYS A 96 -11.01 -12.02 4.27
CA LYS A 96 -11.39 -10.88 3.42
C LYS A 96 -10.17 -10.04 3.06
N ALA A 97 -8.99 -10.68 2.99
CA ALA A 97 -7.77 -10.00 2.56
C ALA A 97 -7.95 -9.45 1.16
N HIS A 98 -7.55 -8.21 0.99
CA HIS A 98 -7.55 -7.54 -0.27
C HIS A 98 -6.36 -6.57 -0.35
N TRP A 99 -6.09 -6.07 -1.56
CA TRP A 99 -4.98 -5.16 -1.81
C TRP A 99 -5.43 -3.71 -1.77
N ALA A 100 -4.74 -2.92 -0.95
CA ALA A 100 -4.89 -1.47 -0.92
C ALA A 100 -3.63 -0.79 -1.47
N VAL A 101 -3.83 0.41 -2.02
CA VAL A 101 -2.76 1.32 -2.41
C VAL A 101 -2.81 2.51 -1.49
N SER A 102 -1.71 2.84 -0.82
CA SER A 102 -1.53 4.15 -0.20
C SER A 102 -0.75 5.05 -1.16
N ALA A 103 -1.33 6.21 -1.45
CA ALA A 103 -0.78 7.21 -2.36
C ALA A 103 -0.13 8.40 -1.62
N GLY A 104 -0.24 8.42 -0.29
CA GLY A 104 0.27 9.50 0.55
C GLY A 104 -0.05 9.26 2.02
N VAL A 105 0.36 10.21 2.85
CA VAL A 105 0.24 10.15 4.30
C VAL A 105 -0.17 11.52 4.86
N LEU A 106 -1.02 11.50 5.87
CA LEU A 106 -1.33 12.65 6.71
C LEU A 106 -0.63 12.45 8.06
N LEU A 107 0.18 13.43 8.45
CA LEU A 107 1.01 13.39 9.66
C LEU A 107 0.58 14.50 10.61
N GLY A 108 0.23 14.12 11.84
CA GLY A 108 0.08 15.05 12.96
C GLY A 108 1.45 15.42 13.52
N VAL A 109 1.96 16.59 13.14
CA VAL A 109 3.30 17.05 13.50
C VAL A 109 3.26 18.07 14.64
N GLN A 110 4.29 18.06 15.49
CA GLN A 110 4.42 19.06 16.55
C GLN A 110 5.07 20.33 15.99
N GLY A 111 4.24 21.34 15.71
CA GLY A 111 4.69 22.65 15.20
C GLY A 111 4.49 22.81 13.70
N MET A 112 4.79 24.02 13.21
CA MET A 112 4.69 24.35 11.79
C MET A 112 5.72 23.53 11.00
N PRO A 113 5.34 22.95 9.84
CA PRO A 113 6.31 22.33 8.95
C PRO A 113 7.38 23.35 8.52
N SER A 114 8.58 22.86 8.25
CA SER A 114 9.70 23.67 7.79
C SER A 114 9.50 24.15 6.34
N LEU A 115 10.56 24.73 5.74
CA LEU A 115 10.58 25.21 4.36
C LEU A 115 9.98 24.19 3.35
N GLY A 116 9.20 24.70 2.40
CA GLY A 116 8.64 23.90 1.30
C GLY A 116 7.23 23.36 1.53
N TYR A 117 6.48 23.92 2.47
CA TYR A 117 5.07 23.62 2.72
C TYR A 117 4.26 24.91 2.73
N ASP A 118 3.09 24.86 2.10
CA ASP A 118 2.10 25.92 2.12
C ASP A 118 0.93 25.48 2.99
N GLU A 119 0.36 26.42 3.74
CA GLU A 119 -0.87 26.19 4.49
C GLU A 119 -2.07 26.19 3.54
N ASP A 120 -2.96 25.24 3.73
CA ASP A 120 -4.20 25.16 2.97
C ASP A 120 -5.08 26.40 3.28
N PRO A 121 -5.57 27.11 2.26
CA PRO A 121 -6.33 28.36 2.47
C PRO A 121 -7.71 28.13 3.09
N GLU A 122 -8.26 26.92 2.99
CA GLU A 122 -9.59 26.56 3.49
C GLU A 122 -9.51 25.79 4.83
N LEU A 123 -8.38 25.14 5.12
CA LEU A 123 -8.17 24.29 6.29
C LEU A 123 -6.96 24.75 7.12
N PRO A 124 -7.14 25.69 8.07
CA PRO A 124 -6.07 26.14 8.94
C PRO A 124 -5.38 24.99 9.68
N GLY A 125 -4.06 24.99 9.68
CA GLY A 125 -3.22 23.94 10.26
C GLY A 125 -3.01 22.71 9.37
N LEU A 126 -3.64 22.63 8.20
CA LEU A 126 -3.29 21.66 7.17
C LEU A 126 -2.21 22.24 6.27
N PHE A 127 -1.14 21.48 6.07
CA PHE A 127 -0.03 21.89 5.22
C PHE A 127 0.18 20.89 4.11
N HIS A 128 0.35 21.39 2.90
CA HIS A 128 0.67 20.59 1.73
C HIS A 128 2.03 20.98 1.17
N PRO A 129 2.77 20.00 0.58
CA PRO A 129 3.99 20.28 -0.15
C PRO A 129 3.82 21.42 -1.17
N ALA A 130 4.65 22.46 -1.06
CA ALA A 130 4.69 23.54 -2.04
C ALA A 130 5.25 23.01 -3.38
N PRO A 131 4.63 23.33 -4.53
CA PRO A 131 5.14 22.90 -5.82
C PRO A 131 6.54 23.44 -6.10
N SER A 132 7.40 22.61 -6.72
CA SER A 132 8.70 23.02 -7.27
C SER A 132 9.73 23.56 -6.26
N THR A 133 9.49 23.43 -4.96
CA THR A 133 10.44 23.77 -3.90
C THR A 133 11.11 22.51 -3.35
N PRO A 134 12.41 22.55 -3.03
CA PRO A 134 13.04 21.50 -2.25
C PRO A 134 12.33 21.38 -0.89
N ARG A 135 11.97 20.15 -0.53
CA ARG A 135 11.19 19.86 0.68
C ARG A 135 12.06 19.15 1.69
N GLN A 136 12.09 19.67 2.90
CA GLN A 136 12.61 18.93 4.04
C GLN A 136 11.46 18.09 4.62
N PRO A 137 11.59 16.75 4.73
CA PRO A 137 10.54 15.94 5.31
C PRO A 137 10.27 16.39 6.75
N PRO A 138 8.99 16.42 7.20
CA PRO A 138 8.67 16.82 8.55
C PRO A 138 9.20 15.79 9.55
N SER A 139 9.38 16.21 10.80
CA SER A 139 9.63 15.28 11.89
C SER A 139 8.50 14.27 11.99
N LEU A 140 8.81 12.99 11.87
CA LEU A 140 7.82 11.93 11.97
C LEU A 140 7.26 11.89 13.40
N PRO A 141 5.96 11.67 13.58
CA PRO A 141 5.37 11.48 14.90
C PRO A 141 6.02 10.28 15.60
N ALA A 142 6.15 10.32 16.93
CA ALA A 142 6.65 9.18 17.69
C ALA A 142 5.76 7.94 17.50
N GLU A 143 6.37 6.75 17.39
CA GLU A 143 5.62 5.50 17.29
C GLU A 143 4.72 5.31 18.53
N GLY A 144 3.48 4.87 18.31
CA GLY A 144 2.49 4.71 19.39
C GLY A 144 1.74 5.97 19.78
N SER A 145 2.00 7.12 19.14
CA SER A 145 1.15 8.32 19.26
C SER A 145 -0.18 8.09 18.55
N PRO A 146 -1.32 7.90 19.25
CA PRO A 146 -2.58 7.55 18.60
C PRO A 146 -3.10 8.70 17.74
N GLY A 147 -3.62 8.39 16.54
CA GLY A 147 -4.22 9.39 15.66
C GLY A 147 -3.22 10.41 15.08
N ALA A 148 -1.91 10.14 15.14
CA ALA A 148 -0.89 11.02 14.58
C ALA A 148 -0.50 10.65 13.13
N VAL A 149 -0.90 9.48 12.63
CA VAL A 149 -0.52 9.01 11.30
C VAL A 149 -1.72 8.36 10.62
N TYR A 150 -2.09 8.89 9.45
CA TYR A 150 -3.10 8.32 8.59
C TYR A 150 -2.57 8.08 7.18
N LEU A 151 -2.90 6.93 6.61
CA LEU A 151 -2.61 6.62 5.22
C LEU A 151 -3.73 7.12 4.32
N LEU A 152 -3.39 7.87 3.29
CA LEU A 152 -4.31 8.16 2.20
C LEU A 152 -4.38 6.92 1.31
N ALA A 153 -5.38 6.08 1.55
CA ALA A 153 -5.50 4.76 0.95
C ALA A 153 -6.69 4.68 -0.02
N LYS A 154 -6.54 3.82 -1.03
CA LYS A 154 -7.58 3.44 -1.97
C LYS A 154 -7.56 1.93 -2.16
N GLN A 155 -8.76 1.37 -2.25
CA GLN A 155 -8.96 -0.06 -2.44
C GLN A 155 -9.76 -0.33 -3.73
N GLY A 156 -9.58 -1.51 -4.33
CA GLY A 156 -10.04 -1.82 -5.69
C GLY A 156 -11.55 -1.73 -5.97
N LYS A 157 -12.39 -1.71 -4.93
CA LYS A 157 -13.85 -1.60 -5.01
C LYS A 157 -14.40 -0.22 -4.64
N SER A 158 -13.56 0.70 -4.15
CA SER A 158 -13.97 2.06 -3.78
C SER A 158 -13.51 3.09 -4.80
N TRP A 159 -14.41 4.00 -5.15
CA TRP A 159 -14.08 5.17 -5.99
C TRP A 159 -13.34 6.26 -5.23
N HIS A 160 -13.44 6.28 -3.90
CA HIS A 160 -12.92 7.36 -3.06
C HIS A 160 -11.65 6.95 -2.32
N TYR A 161 -10.76 7.93 -2.13
CA TYR A 161 -9.68 7.81 -1.16
C TYR A 161 -10.26 7.92 0.25
N GLN A 162 -9.63 7.22 1.18
CA GLN A 162 -9.97 7.24 2.60
C GLN A 162 -8.70 7.46 3.42
N LEU A 163 -8.88 8.07 4.59
CA LEU A 163 -7.84 8.14 5.60
C LEU A 163 -7.97 6.93 6.50
N TRP A 164 -6.96 6.07 6.50
CA TRP A 164 -6.91 4.91 7.39
C TRP A 164 -5.88 5.14 8.49
N ASP A 165 -6.27 4.89 9.73
CA ASP A 165 -5.35 4.94 10.86
C ASP A 165 -4.21 3.93 10.67
N TYR A 166 -2.97 4.40 10.83
CA TYR A 166 -1.79 3.59 10.53
C TYR A 166 -1.68 2.33 11.40
N ASP A 167 -2.04 2.43 12.68
CA ASP A 167 -1.94 1.31 13.61
C ASP A 167 -3.02 0.26 13.31
N GLN A 168 -4.21 0.67 12.86
CA GLN A 168 -5.23 -0.25 12.36
C GLN A 168 -4.77 -1.01 11.12
N VAL A 169 -4.13 -0.31 10.16
CA VAL A 169 -3.57 -0.95 8.95
C VAL A 169 -2.48 -1.95 9.33
N ARG A 170 -1.57 -1.56 10.22
CA ARG A 170 -0.52 -2.45 10.76
C ARG A 170 -1.11 -3.70 11.39
N ALA A 171 -2.11 -3.54 12.27
CA ALA A 171 -2.75 -4.67 12.94
C ALA A 171 -3.44 -5.61 11.93
N SER A 172 -4.14 -5.05 10.93
CA SER A 172 -4.78 -5.82 9.86
C SER A 172 -3.77 -6.63 9.05
N ASN A 173 -2.64 -6.03 8.69
CA ASN A 173 -1.55 -6.67 7.93
C ASN A 173 -0.89 -7.82 8.70
N LEU A 174 -0.71 -7.68 10.01
CA LEU A 174 -0.06 -8.68 10.87
C LEU A 174 -0.92 -9.92 11.17
N GLN A 175 -2.21 -9.90 10.84
CA GLN A 175 -3.12 -11.01 11.11
C GLN A 175 -3.61 -11.73 9.83
N LEU A 176 -2.97 -11.51 8.67
CA LEU A 176 -3.31 -12.19 7.42
C LEU A 176 -2.78 -13.63 7.36
N THR A 177 -3.36 -14.50 8.17
CA THR A 177 -2.81 -15.85 8.37
C THR A 177 -3.55 -16.94 7.60
N ASP A 178 -4.85 -16.78 7.39
CA ASP A 178 -5.75 -17.88 7.03
C ASP A 178 -6.37 -17.65 5.65
N PHE A 179 -6.35 -18.69 4.81
CA PHE A 179 -7.06 -18.67 3.53
C PHE A 179 -8.57 -18.76 3.76
N SER A 180 -9.36 -18.02 2.96
CA SER A 180 -10.81 -18.00 3.13
C SER A 180 -11.43 -19.39 2.94
N PRO A 181 -12.20 -19.91 3.91
CA PRO A 181 -12.94 -21.16 3.75
C PRO A 181 -13.91 -21.13 2.56
N SER A 182 -14.48 -19.96 2.24
CA SER A 182 -15.38 -19.82 1.09
C SER A 182 -14.66 -20.02 -0.23
N ARG A 183 -13.41 -19.54 -0.35
CA ARG A 183 -12.57 -19.74 -1.54
C ARG A 183 -12.06 -21.16 -1.61
N ALA A 184 -11.79 -21.80 -0.47
CA ALA A 184 -11.42 -23.21 -0.43
C ALA A 184 -12.56 -24.13 -0.90
N ALA A 185 -13.82 -23.70 -0.75
CA ALA A 185 -15.01 -24.49 -1.06
C ALA A 185 -15.67 -24.15 -2.42
N ASP A 186 -15.18 -23.15 -3.15
CA ASP A 186 -15.85 -22.67 -4.38
C ASP A 186 -15.47 -23.45 -5.66
N GLY A 187 -14.59 -24.45 -5.53
CA GLY A 187 -14.14 -25.31 -6.63
C GLY A 187 -13.21 -24.64 -7.63
N ARG A 188 -12.74 -23.42 -7.35
CA ARG A 188 -11.81 -22.69 -8.20
C ARG A 188 -10.36 -22.94 -7.82
N GLU A 189 -9.48 -22.77 -8.80
CA GLU A 189 -8.03 -22.85 -8.58
C GLU A 189 -7.46 -21.50 -8.15
N TYR A 190 -6.58 -21.54 -7.14
CA TYR A 190 -5.90 -20.39 -6.59
C TYR A 190 -4.40 -20.65 -6.46
N VAL A 191 -3.59 -19.68 -6.88
CA VAL A 191 -2.14 -19.71 -6.67
C VAL A 191 -1.84 -19.22 -5.26
N VAL A 192 -1.64 -20.14 -4.33
CA VAL A 192 -1.30 -19.83 -2.94
C VAL A 192 0.16 -20.25 -2.66
N PRO A 193 1.01 -19.36 -2.09
CA PRO A 193 2.38 -19.71 -1.77
C PRO A 193 2.51 -20.90 -0.84
N VAL A 194 3.65 -21.59 -0.90
CA VAL A 194 4.04 -22.58 0.11
C VAL A 194 4.05 -21.89 1.48
N GLY A 195 3.33 -22.46 2.45
CA GLY A 195 3.12 -21.84 3.77
C GLY A 195 1.87 -20.94 3.85
N GLY A 196 1.06 -20.88 2.79
CA GLY A 196 -0.24 -20.21 2.80
C GLY A 196 -0.17 -18.68 2.82
N LEU A 197 -1.27 -18.05 3.21
CA LEU A 197 -1.37 -16.59 3.30
C LEU A 197 -0.39 -16.00 4.31
N ARG A 198 -0.09 -16.72 5.39
CA ARG A 198 0.91 -16.31 6.36
C ARG A 198 2.27 -16.09 5.71
N ALA A 199 2.72 -17.01 4.86
CA ALA A 199 4.00 -16.88 4.17
C ALA A 199 3.96 -15.85 3.03
N GLY A 200 2.80 -15.68 2.39
CA GLY A 200 2.64 -14.82 1.22
C GLY A 200 2.32 -13.36 1.49
N LEU A 201 1.60 -13.04 2.58
CA LEU A 201 0.99 -11.72 2.84
C LEU A 201 1.23 -11.19 4.25
N CYS A 202 1.22 -12.05 5.28
CA CYS A 202 1.26 -11.62 6.67
C CYS A 202 2.53 -10.85 7.00
N GLY A 203 2.37 -9.64 7.53
CA GLY A 203 3.52 -8.81 7.89
C GLY A 203 4.37 -8.41 6.67
N GLN A 204 3.82 -8.45 5.46
CA GLN A 204 4.51 -8.04 4.26
C GLN A 204 3.80 -6.86 3.60
N ALA A 205 4.58 -6.00 2.96
CA ALA A 205 4.09 -4.88 2.17
C ALA A 205 5.08 -4.56 1.07
N LEU A 206 4.68 -3.74 0.10
CA LEU A 206 5.46 -3.50 -1.10
C LEU A 206 5.59 -2.01 -1.39
N LEU A 207 6.82 -1.52 -1.34
CA LEU A 207 7.20 -0.17 -1.71
C LEU A 207 7.51 -0.13 -3.20
N LEU A 208 6.88 0.77 -3.95
CA LEU A 208 7.10 0.92 -5.39
C LEU A 208 7.70 2.30 -5.67
N ARG A 209 8.76 2.36 -6.48
CA ARG A 209 9.38 3.62 -6.90
C ARG A 209 9.45 3.69 -8.42
N PRO A 210 9.31 4.87 -9.04
CA PRO A 210 9.70 5.04 -10.43
C PRO A 210 11.13 4.51 -10.62
N ARG A 211 11.41 3.90 -11.76
CA ARG A 211 12.79 3.57 -12.11
C ARG A 211 13.46 4.89 -12.48
N ASP A 212 14.57 5.22 -11.84
CA ASP A 212 15.34 6.42 -12.18
C ASP A 212 15.53 6.43 -13.70
N SER A 213 15.08 7.50 -14.35
CA SER A 213 15.40 7.76 -15.74
C SER A 213 16.91 7.97 -15.77
N GLY A 214 17.65 6.88 -15.98
CA GLY A 214 19.09 6.91 -16.10
C GLY A 214 19.48 8.00 -17.09
N HIS A 215 20.32 8.91 -16.63
CA HIS A 215 21.02 9.87 -17.48
C HIS A 215 21.81 9.14 -18.58
#